data_AF-A0AAE4G4U0-F1
#
_entry.id   AF-A0AAE4G4U0-F1
#
_cell.length_a   1.000
_cell.length_b   1.000
_cell.length_c   1.000
_cell.angle_alpha   90.00
_cell.angle_beta   90.00
_cell.angle_gamma   90.00
#
_symmetry.space_group_name_H-M   'P 1'
#
loop_
_entity.id
_entity.type
_entity.pdbx_description
1 polymer ?
#
loop_
_entity_poly.entity_id
_entity_poly.type
_entity_poly.pdbx_seq_one_letter_code
_entity_poly.pdbx_strand_id
1 'polypeptide(L)'
;MPVEQEWRVGLCASCLEPLDPAEVGKKHVGFCSEHCRKQAEKIRYVRQAIRDGRSTDPLTALVISSNMITFLAFDLAYTRPRLSDELRQEVLAQNDGRCVSCNERRATEVDHIDGGSIELSNLRGLCRRCHVLKPRGEIPDDLTRDGAGTIDTSEQSQELRQLWRLALRSRQPLDEAPEWRDLRERATEYADTRFGWITQQILCDQPVCPAHDGIHWRTEWPRYRRTCREWAKERATASS
;
A
#
# COMPACT_ATOMS: atom_id res chain seq x y z
N MET A 1 -11.68 1.41 -27.67
CA MET A 1 -12.71 1.77 -26.67
C MET A 1 -12.13 1.44 -25.31
N PRO A 2 -11.74 2.42 -24.48
CA PRO A 2 -11.35 2.10 -23.12
C PRO A 2 -12.58 1.48 -22.44
N VAL A 3 -12.43 0.27 -21.93
CA VAL A 3 -13.47 -0.37 -21.11
C VAL A 3 -13.71 0.59 -19.94
N GLU A 4 -14.94 1.08 -19.78
CA GLU A 4 -15.30 1.82 -18.56
C GLU A 4 -15.02 0.90 -17.38
N GLN A 5 -13.93 1.18 -16.69
CA GLN A 5 -13.59 0.52 -15.45
C GLN A 5 -14.44 1.18 -14.39
N GLU A 6 -15.68 0.74 -14.25
CA GLU A 6 -16.55 1.10 -13.14
C GLU A 6 -16.51 -0.01 -12.09
N TRP A 7 -16.35 0.36 -10.83
CA TRP A 7 -16.47 -0.62 -9.75
C TRP A 7 -17.93 -1.03 -9.58
N ARG A 8 -18.17 -2.33 -9.44
CA ARG A 8 -19.47 -2.89 -9.08
C ARG A 8 -19.31 -4.04 -8.08
N VAL A 9 -20.38 -4.33 -7.34
CA VAL A 9 -20.39 -5.48 -6.42
C VAL A 9 -20.04 -6.78 -7.16
N GLY A 10 -19.20 -7.60 -6.53
CA GLY A 10 -18.62 -8.79 -7.14
C GLY A 10 -17.25 -8.57 -7.79
N LEU A 11 -16.76 -7.34 -7.86
CA LEU A 11 -15.37 -7.02 -8.20
C LEU A 11 -14.57 -6.61 -6.94
N CYS A 12 -13.28 -6.93 -6.95
CA CYS A 12 -12.34 -6.50 -5.93
C CYS A 12 -12.32 -4.97 -5.83
N ALA A 13 -12.52 -4.45 -4.61
CA ALA A 13 -12.56 -3.01 -4.34
C ALA A 13 -11.23 -2.27 -4.54
N SER A 14 -10.19 -2.96 -5.02
CA SER A 14 -8.85 -2.40 -5.27
C SER A 14 -8.35 -2.65 -6.70
N CYS A 15 -8.41 -3.89 -7.19
CA CYS A 15 -7.88 -4.26 -8.51
C CYS A 15 -8.94 -4.58 -9.56
N LEU A 16 -10.24 -4.50 -9.21
CA LEU A 16 -11.37 -4.81 -10.10
C LEU A 16 -11.43 -6.27 -10.63
N GLU A 17 -10.53 -7.15 -10.22
CA GLU A 17 -10.64 -8.58 -10.52
C GLU A 17 -11.94 -9.15 -9.94
N PRO A 18 -12.60 -10.08 -10.65
CA PRO A 18 -13.76 -10.78 -10.12
C PRO A 18 -13.46 -11.44 -8.77
N LEU A 19 -14.39 -11.32 -7.84
CA LEU A 19 -14.34 -12.03 -6.57
C LEU A 19 -14.88 -13.44 -6.74
N ASP A 20 -14.29 -14.39 -6.01
CA ASP A 20 -14.90 -15.70 -5.78
C ASP A 20 -15.96 -15.56 -4.68
N PRO A 21 -17.25 -15.80 -4.98
CA PRO A 21 -18.32 -15.77 -3.96
C PRO A 21 -18.06 -16.70 -2.77
N ALA A 22 -17.38 -17.84 -2.96
CA ALA A 22 -17.09 -18.80 -1.90
C ALA A 22 -16.05 -18.28 -0.89
N GLU A 23 -15.20 -17.34 -1.31
CA GLU A 23 -14.13 -16.76 -0.51
C GLU A 23 -14.57 -15.46 0.22
N VAL A 24 -15.68 -14.86 -0.22
CA VAL A 24 -16.22 -13.65 0.41
C VAL A 24 -16.78 -13.96 1.80
N GLY A 25 -16.18 -13.36 2.81
CA GLY A 25 -16.55 -13.60 4.22
C GLY A 25 -15.35 -13.98 5.09
N LYS A 26 -14.24 -14.37 4.46
CA LYS A 26 -12.92 -14.53 5.10
C LYS A 26 -12.34 -13.17 5.54
N LYS A 27 -11.07 -13.15 5.91
CA LYS A 27 -10.37 -11.99 6.51
C LYS A 27 -10.41 -10.71 5.64
N HIS A 28 -10.58 -10.81 4.32
CA HIS A 28 -10.45 -9.70 3.37
C HIS A 28 -11.73 -9.44 2.54
N VAL A 29 -12.90 -9.35 3.20
CA VAL A 29 -14.21 -9.05 2.56
C VAL A 29 -14.12 -7.88 1.57
N GLY A 30 -14.54 -8.09 0.32
CA GLY A 30 -14.53 -7.09 -0.74
C GLY A 30 -13.20 -6.96 -1.49
N PHE A 31 -12.19 -7.77 -1.17
CA PHE A 31 -10.93 -7.86 -1.89
C PHE A 31 -10.73 -9.29 -2.40
N CYS A 32 -9.92 -9.48 -3.46
CA CYS A 32 -9.56 -10.82 -3.93
C CYS A 32 -8.48 -11.48 -3.05
N SER A 33 -7.78 -10.69 -2.22
CA SER A 33 -6.71 -11.19 -1.34
C SER A 33 -6.39 -10.19 -0.22
N GLU A 34 -5.69 -10.68 0.81
CA GLU A 34 -5.08 -9.83 1.84
C GLU A 34 -4.05 -8.86 1.25
N HIS A 35 -3.34 -9.29 0.19
CA HIS A 35 -2.42 -8.45 -0.57
C HIS A 35 -3.11 -7.22 -1.17
N CYS A 36 -4.22 -7.42 -1.88
CA CYS A 36 -5.00 -6.33 -2.47
C CYS A 36 -5.59 -5.39 -1.41
N ARG A 37 -6.02 -5.92 -0.26
CA ARG A 37 -6.48 -5.11 0.88
C ARG A 37 -5.37 -4.20 1.41
N LYS A 38 -4.16 -4.74 1.58
CA LYS A 38 -2.98 -4.01 2.09
C LYS A 38 -2.45 -2.98 1.10
N GLN A 39 -2.47 -3.28 -0.20
CA GLN A 39 -2.17 -2.25 -1.20
C GLN A 39 -3.21 -1.13 -1.20
N ALA A 40 -4.50 -1.44 -1.10
CA ALA A 40 -5.54 -0.41 -1.03
C ALA A 40 -5.33 0.53 0.18
N GLU A 41 -4.91 -0.01 1.33
CA GLU A 41 -4.55 0.79 2.51
C GLU A 41 -3.38 1.75 2.21
N LYS A 42 -2.34 1.26 1.52
CA LYS A 42 -1.19 2.06 1.11
C LYS A 42 -1.58 3.14 0.08
N ILE A 43 -2.39 2.78 -0.90
CA ILE A 43 -2.93 3.70 -1.92
C ILE A 43 -3.70 4.84 -1.25
N ARG A 44 -4.66 4.52 -0.35
CA ARG A 44 -5.42 5.54 0.40
C ARG A 44 -4.52 6.47 1.18
N TYR A 45 -3.51 5.94 1.86
CA TYR A 45 -2.58 6.76 2.62
C TYR A 45 -1.82 7.74 1.73
N VAL A 46 -1.22 7.24 0.64
CA VAL A 46 -0.44 8.08 -0.31
C VAL A 46 -1.34 9.14 -0.92
N ARG A 47 -2.52 8.73 -1.39
CA ARG A 47 -3.56 9.61 -1.94
C ARG A 47 -3.91 10.76 -0.99
N GLN A 48 -4.17 10.43 0.28
CA GLN A 48 -4.51 11.40 1.30
C GLN A 48 -3.33 12.34 1.61
N ALA A 49 -2.12 11.79 1.78
CA ALA A 49 -0.92 12.56 2.11
C ALA A 49 -0.51 13.57 1.01
N ILE A 50 -0.80 13.25 -0.25
CA ILE A 50 -0.59 14.18 -1.37
C ILE A 50 -1.64 15.29 -1.33
N ARG A 51 -2.92 14.94 -1.17
CA ARG A 51 -4.02 15.90 -1.19
C ARG A 51 -4.04 16.87 -0.03
N ASP A 52 -3.67 16.41 1.16
CA ASP A 52 -3.61 17.27 2.35
C ASP A 52 -2.24 17.98 2.51
N GLY A 53 -1.36 17.88 1.50
CA GLY A 53 -0.10 18.60 1.45
C GLY A 53 1.01 18.03 2.34
N ARG A 54 0.77 16.95 3.10
CA ARG A 54 1.80 16.30 3.92
C ARG A 54 2.98 15.79 3.08
N SER A 55 2.79 15.50 1.79
CA SER A 55 3.88 15.11 0.89
C SER A 55 4.92 16.20 0.65
N THR A 56 4.67 17.46 1.05
CA THR A 56 5.65 18.55 0.96
C THR A 56 6.70 18.49 2.08
N ASP A 57 6.38 17.83 3.21
CA ASP A 57 7.35 17.55 4.28
C ASP A 57 8.45 16.61 3.76
N PRO A 58 9.75 16.95 3.89
CA PRO A 58 10.84 16.16 3.34
C PRO A 58 10.87 14.70 3.81
N LEU A 59 10.57 14.45 5.09
CA LEU A 59 10.60 13.08 5.63
C LEU A 59 9.44 12.26 5.09
N THR A 60 8.25 12.87 4.98
CA THR A 60 7.05 12.24 4.42
C THR A 60 7.22 11.97 2.93
N ALA A 61 7.75 12.92 2.14
CA ALA A 61 8.11 12.73 0.74
C ALA A 61 9.09 11.56 0.55
N LEU A 62 10.09 11.46 1.43
CA LEU A 62 11.06 10.36 1.42
C LEU A 62 10.40 9.01 1.75
N VAL A 63 9.51 8.95 2.75
CA VAL A 63 8.78 7.71 3.10
C VAL A 63 7.86 7.29 1.95
N ILE A 64 7.12 8.22 1.36
CA ILE A 64 6.24 7.92 0.23
C ILE A 64 7.07 7.40 -0.96
N SER A 65 8.11 8.13 -1.38
CA SER A 65 8.93 7.76 -2.55
C SER A 65 9.72 6.47 -2.34
N SER A 66 10.40 6.32 -1.20
CA SER A 66 11.30 5.18 -0.96
C SER A 66 10.55 3.93 -0.51
N ASN A 67 9.45 4.06 0.24
CA ASN A 67 8.66 2.95 0.74
C ASN A 67 7.40 2.71 -0.07
N MET A 68 6.49 3.67 -0.06
CA MET A 68 5.11 3.38 -0.43
C MET A 68 4.98 3.18 -1.93
N ILE A 69 5.52 4.11 -2.71
CA ILE A 69 5.58 4.02 -4.16
C ILE A 69 6.42 2.82 -4.60
N THR A 70 7.59 2.59 -4.01
CA THR A 70 8.40 1.40 -4.32
C THR A 70 7.64 0.09 -4.10
N PHE A 71 6.88 -0.02 -3.00
CA PHE A 71 6.04 -1.20 -2.76
C PHE A 71 4.96 -1.37 -3.81
N LEU A 72 4.26 -0.29 -4.17
CA LEU A 72 3.21 -0.37 -5.18
C LEU A 72 3.77 -0.67 -6.58
N ALA A 73 4.93 -0.11 -6.92
CA ALA A 73 5.62 -0.33 -8.19
C ALA A 73 6.09 -1.79 -8.36
N PHE A 74 6.55 -2.42 -7.28
CA PHE A 74 6.96 -3.82 -7.28
C PHE A 74 5.81 -4.81 -6.99
N ASP A 75 4.57 -4.31 -6.92
CA ASP A 75 3.39 -5.07 -6.53
C ASP A 75 3.53 -5.81 -5.18
N LEU A 76 4.14 -5.17 -4.19
CA LEU A 76 4.37 -5.69 -2.86
C LEU A 76 3.29 -5.28 -1.86
N ALA A 77 3.09 -6.09 -0.81
CA ALA A 77 2.25 -5.73 0.32
C ALA A 77 2.75 -6.34 1.64
N TYR A 78 2.62 -5.60 2.74
CA TYR A 78 2.86 -6.14 4.08
C TYR A 78 1.63 -6.90 4.58
N THR A 79 1.56 -8.20 4.30
CA THR A 79 0.48 -9.12 4.72
C THR A 79 0.77 -9.77 6.08
N ARG A 80 1.97 -9.56 6.63
CA ARG A 80 2.41 -10.08 7.93
C ARG A 80 1.43 -9.73 9.06
N PRO A 81 1.20 -10.64 10.01
CA PRO A 81 0.40 -10.35 11.20
C PRO A 81 0.95 -9.16 11.97
N ARG A 82 0.06 -8.43 12.64
CA ARG A 82 0.47 -7.41 13.60
C ARG A 82 1.14 -8.11 14.78
N LEU A 83 2.30 -7.60 15.20
CA LEU A 83 2.93 -8.00 16.47
C LEU A 83 1.96 -7.74 17.63
N SER A 84 1.95 -8.62 18.63
CA SER A 84 1.21 -8.36 19.87
C SER A 84 1.78 -7.12 20.56
N ASP A 85 0.95 -6.45 21.37
CA ASP A 85 1.41 -5.25 22.06
C ASP A 85 2.47 -5.59 23.11
N GLU A 86 2.42 -6.79 23.71
CA GLU A 86 3.43 -7.33 24.63
C GLU A 86 4.78 -7.49 23.92
N LEU A 87 4.81 -8.20 22.79
CA LEU A 87 6.05 -8.41 22.01
C LEU A 87 6.60 -7.09 21.49
N ARG A 88 5.73 -6.18 21.05
CA ARG A 88 6.15 -4.84 20.64
C ARG A 88 6.81 -4.08 21.79
N GLN A 89 6.24 -4.12 23.00
CA GLN A 89 6.82 -3.48 24.17
C GLN A 89 8.16 -4.11 24.55
N GLU A 90 8.25 -5.43 24.51
CA GLU A 90 9.48 -6.18 24.79
C GLU A 90 10.62 -5.75 23.86
N VAL A 91 10.38 -5.73 22.53
CA VAL A 91 11.38 -5.29 21.55
C VAL A 91 11.78 -3.82 21.75
N LEU A 92 10.81 -2.94 22.05
CA LEU A 92 11.09 -1.53 22.26
C LEU A 92 11.81 -1.25 23.59
N ALA A 93 11.78 -2.16 24.56
CA ALA A 93 12.49 -2.07 25.83
C ALA A 93 13.93 -2.60 25.74
N GLN A 94 14.28 -3.38 24.71
CA GLN A 94 15.66 -3.80 24.44
C GLN A 94 16.60 -2.59 24.32
N ASN A 95 17.89 -2.80 24.60
CA ASN A 95 18.92 -1.75 24.57
C ASN A 95 18.52 -0.53 25.43
N ASP A 96 18.01 -0.78 26.63
CA ASP A 96 17.53 0.23 27.60
C ASP A 96 16.51 1.21 27.03
N GLY A 97 15.65 0.73 26.12
CA GLY A 97 14.65 1.55 25.43
C GLY A 97 15.22 2.49 24.38
N ARG A 98 16.51 2.35 24.02
CA ARG A 98 17.21 3.19 23.05
C ARG A 98 17.33 2.49 21.70
N CYS A 99 17.37 3.30 20.64
CA CYS A 99 17.57 2.83 19.30
C CYS A 99 18.90 2.07 19.17
N VAL A 100 18.85 0.80 18.73
CA VAL A 100 20.06 -0.03 18.58
C VAL A 100 21.03 0.52 17.53
N SER A 101 20.54 1.30 16.56
CA SER A 101 21.38 1.83 15.46
C SER A 101 22.18 3.08 15.85
N CYS A 102 21.59 4.02 16.61
CA CYS A 102 22.27 5.28 16.94
C CYS A 102 22.57 5.44 18.43
N ASN A 103 21.95 4.63 19.30
CA ASN A 103 22.03 4.68 20.75
C ASN A 103 21.64 6.03 21.43
N GLU A 104 21.33 7.07 20.66
CA GLU A 104 21.00 8.41 21.17
C GLU A 104 19.51 8.60 21.51
N ARG A 105 18.62 8.11 20.64
CA ARG A 105 17.16 8.36 20.73
C ARG A 105 16.41 7.15 21.26
N ARG A 106 15.22 7.39 21.82
CA ARG A 106 14.29 6.32 22.22
C ARG A 106 13.91 5.46 21.00
N ALA A 107 13.83 4.15 21.21
CA ALA A 107 13.24 3.22 20.25
C ALA A 107 11.72 3.45 20.19
N THR A 108 11.19 3.67 18.99
CA THR A 108 9.76 3.94 18.74
C THR A 108 9.18 3.05 17.66
N GLU A 109 10.03 2.43 16.86
CA GLU A 109 9.67 1.56 15.74
C GLU A 109 10.28 0.18 15.98
N VAL A 110 9.50 -0.87 15.73
CA VAL A 110 10.00 -2.25 15.70
C VAL A 110 10.42 -2.56 14.28
N ASP A 111 11.61 -3.10 14.14
CA ASP A 111 12.19 -3.50 12.87
C ASP A 111 12.50 -4.99 12.84
N HIS A 112 12.32 -5.61 11.68
CA HIS A 112 12.81 -6.96 11.42
C HIS A 112 14.25 -6.86 10.92
N ILE A 113 15.15 -7.67 11.47
CA ILE A 113 16.56 -7.73 11.05
C ILE A 113 16.65 -8.37 9.67
N ASP A 114 16.00 -9.52 9.50
CA ASP A 114 15.94 -10.27 8.26
C ASP A 114 14.56 -10.90 8.03
N GLY A 115 14.07 -10.91 6.78
CA GLY A 115 12.79 -11.50 6.43
C GLY A 115 11.60 -10.99 7.26
N GLY A 116 10.68 -11.90 7.60
CA GLY A 116 9.40 -11.61 8.28
C GLY A 116 9.12 -12.37 9.56
N SER A 117 10.12 -13.07 10.10
CA SER A 117 9.98 -13.82 11.35
C SER A 117 9.74 -12.88 12.54
N ILE A 118 8.77 -13.23 13.39
CA ILE A 118 8.44 -12.50 14.61
C ILE A 118 9.25 -12.96 15.83
N GLU A 119 10.19 -13.89 15.65
CA GLU A 119 11.09 -14.33 16.71
C GLU A 119 11.83 -13.13 17.31
N LEU A 120 11.90 -13.07 18.63
CA LEU A 120 12.47 -11.91 19.34
C LEU A 120 13.91 -11.60 18.89
N SER A 121 14.68 -12.63 18.55
CA SER A 121 16.05 -12.52 18.03
C SER A 121 16.14 -11.86 16.65
N ASN A 122 15.05 -11.83 15.90
CA ASN A 122 14.95 -11.19 14.59
C ASN A 122 14.31 -9.80 14.66
N LEU A 123 13.93 -9.33 15.85
CA LEU A 123 13.31 -8.03 16.05
C LEU A 123 14.27 -7.08 16.76
N ARG A 124 14.22 -5.79 16.40
CA ARG A 124 15.03 -4.75 17.05
C ARG A 124 14.28 -3.42 17.19
N GLY A 125 14.59 -2.67 18.24
CA GLY A 125 14.07 -1.32 18.46
C GLY A 125 14.87 -0.23 17.73
N LEU A 126 14.21 0.52 16.85
CA LEU A 126 14.79 1.68 16.15
C LEU A 126 14.05 2.98 16.48
N CYS A 127 14.76 4.12 16.46
CA CYS A 127 14.09 5.42 16.41
C CYS A 127 13.51 5.65 15.00
N ARG A 128 12.48 6.50 14.88
CA ARG A 128 11.83 6.85 13.61
C ARG A 128 12.82 7.17 12.49
N ARG A 129 13.83 8.00 12.77
CA ARG A 129 14.83 8.42 11.76
C ARG A 129 15.69 7.26 11.27
N CYS A 130 16.24 6.45 12.18
CA CYS A 130 17.04 5.29 11.79
C CYS A 130 16.20 4.25 11.05
N HIS A 131 14.94 4.02 11.47
CA HIS A 131 14.05 3.10 10.79
C HIS A 131 13.76 3.53 9.33
N VAL A 132 13.57 4.83 9.09
CA VAL A 132 13.33 5.37 7.74
C VAL A 132 14.59 5.30 6.87
N LEU A 133 15.77 5.58 7.43
CA LEU A 133 17.03 5.69 6.69
C LEU A 133 17.80 4.38 6.51
N LYS A 134 17.38 3.29 7.17
CA LYS A 134 18.07 2.00 7.07
C LYS A 134 18.14 1.55 5.60
N PRO A 135 19.27 0.97 5.17
CA PRO A 135 19.32 0.25 3.89
C PRO A 135 18.25 -0.85 3.87
N ARG A 136 17.67 -1.08 2.69
CA ARG A 136 16.79 -2.23 2.47
C ARG A 136 17.58 -3.30 1.73
N GLY A 137 17.52 -4.52 2.26
CA GLY A 137 18.09 -5.69 1.61
C GLY A 137 17.18 -6.21 0.49
N GLU A 138 17.32 -7.50 0.21
CA GLU A 138 16.48 -8.22 -0.74
C GLU A 138 15.01 -8.16 -0.35
N ILE A 139 14.13 -8.24 -1.35
CA ILE A 139 12.68 -8.25 -1.15
C ILE A 139 12.30 -9.66 -0.69
N PRO A 140 11.75 -9.84 0.52
CA PRO A 140 11.30 -11.15 0.96
C PRO A 140 10.09 -11.64 0.15
N ASP A 141 10.07 -12.94 -0.16
CA ASP A 141 8.99 -13.58 -0.94
C ASP A 141 7.60 -13.38 -0.31
N ASP A 142 7.52 -13.31 1.02
CA ASP A 142 6.26 -13.11 1.74
C ASP A 142 5.63 -11.73 1.53
N LEU A 143 6.33 -10.81 0.87
CA LEU A 143 5.80 -9.52 0.44
C LEU A 143 5.24 -9.54 -0.98
N THR A 144 5.53 -10.56 -1.79
CA THR A 144 5.06 -10.63 -3.18
C THR A 144 3.63 -11.14 -3.23
N ARG A 145 2.91 -10.79 -4.32
CA ARG A 145 1.50 -11.18 -4.50
C ARG A 145 1.30 -12.69 -4.45
N ASP A 146 2.23 -13.43 -5.06
CA ASP A 146 2.18 -14.88 -5.23
C ASP A 146 2.90 -15.65 -4.12
N GLY A 147 3.64 -14.96 -3.24
CA GLY A 147 4.48 -15.58 -2.22
C GLY A 147 5.68 -16.35 -2.79
N ALA A 148 6.04 -16.13 -4.06
CA ALA A 148 7.08 -16.86 -4.78
C ALA A 148 8.18 -15.94 -5.35
N GLY A 149 8.27 -14.71 -4.84
CA GLY A 149 9.35 -13.79 -5.20
C GLY A 149 9.12 -13.00 -6.49
N THR A 150 7.97 -13.16 -7.16
CA THR A 150 7.68 -12.39 -8.39
C THR A 150 7.44 -10.92 -8.07
N ILE A 151 8.22 -10.05 -8.72
CA ILE A 151 8.10 -8.59 -8.64
C ILE A 151 7.95 -7.98 -10.03
N ASP A 152 7.19 -6.89 -10.13
CA ASP A 152 7.11 -6.11 -11.37
C ASP A 152 8.38 -5.26 -11.54
N THR A 153 9.20 -5.62 -12.53
CA THR A 153 10.43 -4.88 -12.88
C THR A 153 10.36 -4.30 -14.30
N SER A 154 9.17 -4.22 -14.88
CA SER A 154 8.95 -3.66 -16.22
C SER A 154 9.50 -2.24 -16.38
N GLU A 155 9.88 -1.88 -17.60
CA GLU A 155 10.39 -0.54 -17.92
C GLU A 155 9.36 0.54 -17.57
N GLN A 156 8.08 0.28 -17.84
CA GLN A 156 6.96 1.15 -17.50
C GLN A 156 6.89 1.43 -16.00
N SER A 157 7.02 0.39 -15.17
CA SER A 157 7.00 0.54 -13.72
C SER A 157 8.25 1.26 -13.19
N GLN A 158 9.40 1.06 -13.83
CA GLN A 158 10.63 1.79 -13.50
C GLN A 158 10.52 3.28 -13.84
N GLU A 159 10.00 3.62 -15.02
CA GLU A 159 9.81 5.00 -15.46
C GLU A 159 8.82 5.75 -14.56
N LEU A 160 7.64 5.18 -14.31
CA LEU A 160 6.67 5.78 -13.39
C LEU A 160 7.27 6.01 -12.00
N ARG A 161 8.10 5.07 -11.51
CA ARG A 161 8.77 5.23 -10.22
C ARG A 161 9.79 6.37 -10.24
N GLN A 162 10.45 6.65 -11.36
CA GLN A 162 11.32 7.81 -11.51
C GLN A 162 10.51 9.11 -11.51
N LEU A 163 9.41 9.18 -12.28
CA LEU A 163 8.52 10.35 -12.31
C LEU A 163 7.93 10.64 -10.92
N TRP A 164 7.50 9.60 -10.18
CA TRP A 164 7.09 9.73 -8.79
C TRP A 164 8.17 10.37 -7.90
N ARG A 165 9.44 9.99 -8.08
CA ARG A 165 10.55 10.60 -7.33
C ARG A 165 10.74 12.06 -7.70
N LEU A 166 10.60 12.43 -8.96
CA LEU A 166 10.70 13.82 -9.41
C LEU A 166 9.57 14.67 -8.82
N ALA A 167 8.32 14.19 -8.96
CA ALA A 167 7.14 14.85 -8.41
C ALA A 167 7.25 15.07 -6.89
N LEU A 168 7.65 14.05 -6.12
CA LEU A 168 7.82 14.18 -4.67
C LEU A 168 9.04 15.04 -4.27
N ARG A 169 10.09 15.10 -5.09
CA ARG A 169 11.27 15.97 -4.85
C ARG A 169 10.98 17.44 -5.09
N SER A 170 10.03 17.77 -5.96
CA SER A 170 9.57 19.15 -6.16
C SER A 170 9.13 19.80 -4.84
N ARG A 171 8.60 18.99 -3.91
CA ARG A 171 7.98 19.41 -2.65
C ARG A 171 6.86 20.43 -2.83
N GLN A 172 6.29 20.47 -4.03
CA GLN A 172 5.12 21.29 -4.34
C GLN A 172 3.83 20.48 -4.13
N PRO A 173 2.72 21.15 -3.79
CA PRO A 173 1.40 20.53 -3.81
C PRO A 173 1.08 19.89 -5.16
N LEU A 174 0.11 18.96 -5.14
CA LEU A 174 -0.41 18.34 -6.36
C LEU A 174 -0.87 19.44 -7.34
N ASP A 175 -0.55 19.26 -8.62
CA ASP A 175 -0.88 20.18 -9.72
C ASP A 175 -0.17 21.54 -9.74
N GLU A 176 0.68 21.84 -8.75
CA GLU A 176 1.46 23.10 -8.71
C GLU A 176 2.84 22.98 -9.38
N ALA A 177 3.25 21.78 -9.80
CA ALA A 177 4.54 21.54 -10.44
C ALA A 177 4.40 20.68 -11.73
N PRO A 178 5.22 20.93 -12.77
CA PRO A 178 5.15 20.19 -14.03
C PRO A 178 5.39 18.68 -13.83
N GLU A 179 6.19 18.27 -12.85
CA GLU A 179 6.48 16.87 -12.57
C GLU A 179 5.22 16.07 -12.18
N TRP A 180 4.22 16.71 -11.56
CA TRP A 180 2.93 16.08 -11.28
C TRP A 180 2.12 15.84 -12.56
N ARG A 181 2.22 16.76 -13.52
CA ARG A 181 1.58 16.62 -14.84
C ARG A 181 2.23 15.50 -15.64
N ASP A 182 3.56 15.51 -15.74
CA ASP A 182 4.33 14.48 -16.46
C ASP A 182 4.02 13.07 -15.91
N LEU A 183 3.96 12.95 -14.58
CA LEU A 183 3.58 11.70 -13.92
C LEU A 183 2.14 11.26 -14.29
N ARG A 184 1.19 12.20 -14.32
CA ARG A 184 -0.21 11.91 -14.66
C ARG A 184 -0.33 11.46 -16.12
N GLU A 185 0.31 12.16 -17.05
CA GLU A 185 0.31 11.82 -18.48
C GLU A 185 0.90 10.42 -18.71
N ARG A 186 2.04 10.12 -18.11
CA ARG A 186 2.65 8.79 -18.21
C ARG A 186 1.80 7.70 -17.57
N ALA A 187 1.13 7.99 -16.45
CA ALA A 187 0.22 7.05 -15.82
C ALA A 187 -1.00 6.75 -16.71
N THR A 188 -1.47 7.73 -17.49
CA THR A 188 -2.51 7.53 -18.51
C THR A 188 -2.04 6.63 -19.64
N GLU A 189 -0.80 6.80 -20.11
CA GLU A 189 -0.23 5.92 -21.14
C GLU A 189 -0.12 4.47 -20.67
N TYR A 190 0.27 4.25 -19.41
CA TYR A 190 0.47 2.92 -18.82
C TYR A 190 -0.73 2.41 -18.01
N ALA A 191 -1.94 2.87 -18.35
CA ALA A 191 -3.18 2.52 -17.65
C ALA A 191 -3.47 1.01 -17.57
N ASP A 192 -2.98 0.27 -18.57
CA ASP A 192 -3.11 -1.19 -18.70
C ASP A 192 -2.14 -1.96 -17.79
N THR A 193 -1.05 -1.32 -17.36
CA THR A 193 -0.16 -1.86 -16.34
C THR A 193 -0.75 -1.69 -14.95
N ARG A 194 -0.40 -2.60 -14.04
CA ARG A 194 -0.88 -2.54 -12.66
C ARG A 194 -0.45 -1.24 -11.97
N PHE A 195 0.82 -0.87 -12.09
CA PHE A 195 1.33 0.31 -11.40
C PHE A 195 0.87 1.63 -12.03
N GLY A 196 0.69 1.66 -13.36
CA GLY A 196 0.07 2.81 -14.03
C GLY A 196 -1.38 3.03 -13.60
N TRP A 197 -2.19 1.96 -13.57
CA TRP A 197 -3.54 2.01 -12.99
C TRP A 197 -3.55 2.53 -11.55
N ILE A 198 -2.72 1.95 -10.68
CA ILE A 198 -2.61 2.41 -9.27
C ILE A 198 -2.22 3.89 -9.19
N THR A 199 -1.28 4.34 -10.04
CA THR A 199 -0.86 5.74 -10.09
C THR A 199 -2.01 6.65 -10.48
N GLN A 200 -2.82 6.28 -11.49
CA GLN A 200 -4.03 7.03 -11.82
C GLN A 200 -5.00 7.10 -10.65
N GLN A 201 -5.26 5.99 -9.97
CA GLN A 201 -6.15 5.95 -8.81
C GLN A 201 -5.65 6.83 -7.66
N ILE A 202 -4.35 7.07 -7.53
CA ILE A 202 -3.78 8.00 -6.54
C ILE A 202 -3.99 9.46 -6.99
N LEU A 203 -3.79 9.77 -8.26
CA LEU A 203 -3.70 11.15 -8.77
C LEU A 203 -5.04 11.75 -9.26
N CYS A 204 -6.01 10.93 -9.67
CA CYS A 204 -7.33 11.39 -10.15
C CYS A 204 -8.18 11.99 -9.02
N ASP A 205 -9.10 12.92 -9.27
CA ASP A 205 -9.92 13.54 -8.20
C ASP A 205 -10.90 12.57 -7.52
N GLN A 206 -11.45 11.64 -8.30
CA GLN A 206 -12.34 10.59 -7.82
C GLN A 206 -11.81 9.24 -8.29
N PRO A 207 -11.37 8.35 -7.39
CA PRO A 207 -10.91 7.04 -7.79
C PRO A 207 -12.10 6.17 -8.15
N VAL A 208 -11.90 5.31 -9.14
CA VAL A 208 -12.86 4.28 -9.54
C VAL A 208 -13.06 3.28 -8.40
N CYS A 209 -11.98 2.90 -7.75
CA CYS A 209 -12.00 1.90 -6.69
C CYS A 209 -12.45 2.53 -5.36
N PRO A 210 -13.56 2.07 -4.74
CA PRO A 210 -14.06 2.67 -3.50
C PRO A 210 -13.09 2.50 -2.34
N ALA A 211 -12.24 1.47 -2.37
CA ALA A 211 -11.22 1.29 -1.34
C ALA A 211 -10.01 2.20 -1.55
N HIS A 212 -9.95 3.06 -2.56
CA HIS A 212 -8.85 4.00 -2.79
C HIS A 212 -9.19 5.42 -2.30
N ASP A 213 -10.44 5.70 -1.94
CA ASP A 213 -10.81 6.96 -1.29
C ASP A 213 -10.92 6.85 0.24
N GLY A 214 -10.28 7.79 0.95
CA GLY A 214 -10.21 7.80 2.41
C GLY A 214 -11.51 8.23 3.10
N ILE A 215 -12.35 9.03 2.43
CA ILE A 215 -13.65 9.45 2.98
C ILE A 215 -14.63 8.29 2.82
N HIS A 216 -14.83 7.78 1.59
CA HIS A 216 -15.69 6.64 1.31
C HIS A 216 -15.29 5.40 2.12
N TRP A 217 -13.99 5.14 2.30
CA TRP A 217 -13.54 4.04 3.16
C TRP A 217 -14.00 4.19 4.62
N ARG A 218 -14.06 5.40 5.17
CA ARG A 218 -14.48 5.61 6.57
C ARG A 218 -15.99 5.60 6.73
N THR A 219 -16.72 6.13 5.77
CA THR A 219 -18.18 6.32 5.88
C THR A 219 -18.99 5.17 5.27
N GLU A 220 -18.57 4.65 4.11
CA GLU A 220 -19.34 3.70 3.31
C GLU A 220 -18.84 2.25 3.40
N TRP A 221 -17.61 2.01 3.87
CA TRP A 221 -17.05 0.65 3.91
C TRP A 221 -17.90 -0.39 4.67
N PRO A 222 -18.53 -0.07 5.81
CA PRO A 222 -19.46 -1.00 6.47
C PRO A 222 -20.62 -1.44 5.57
N ARG A 223 -21.14 -0.51 4.74
CA ARG A 223 -22.18 -0.79 3.75
C ARG A 223 -21.64 -1.67 2.64
N TYR A 224 -20.49 -1.32 2.05
CA TYR A 224 -19.85 -2.14 1.00
C TYR A 224 -19.61 -3.58 1.45
N ARG A 225 -19.09 -3.78 2.67
CA ARG A 225 -18.89 -5.14 3.22
C ARG A 225 -20.18 -5.93 3.33
N ARG A 226 -21.29 -5.27 3.67
CA ARG A 226 -22.61 -5.90 3.76
C ARG A 226 -23.09 -6.32 2.38
N THR A 227 -23.05 -5.40 1.41
CA THR A 227 -23.45 -5.66 0.03
C THR A 227 -22.61 -6.77 -0.62
N CYS A 228 -21.29 -6.81 -0.40
CA CYS A 228 -20.46 -7.92 -0.87
C CYS A 228 -20.87 -9.28 -0.28
N ARG A 229 -21.23 -9.32 1.01
CA ARG A 229 -21.68 -10.56 1.67
C ARG A 229 -23.06 -11.00 1.19
N GLU A 230 -23.97 -10.06 0.97
CA GLU A 230 -25.31 -10.34 0.41
C GLU A 230 -25.18 -10.91 -1.00
N TRP A 231 -24.41 -10.24 -1.87
CA TRP A 231 -24.09 -10.73 -3.22
C TRP A 231 -23.51 -12.14 -3.22
N ALA A 232 -22.55 -12.42 -2.33
CA ALA A 232 -21.93 -13.74 -2.24
C ALA A 232 -22.93 -14.83 -1.83
N LYS A 233 -23.83 -14.52 -0.89
CA LYS A 233 -24.92 -15.42 -0.48
C LYS A 233 -25.87 -15.73 -1.64
N GLU A 234 -26.30 -14.69 -2.36
CA GLU A 234 -27.19 -14.84 -3.52
C GLU A 234 -26.56 -15.73 -4.60
N ARG A 235 -25.26 -15.57 -4.87
CA ARG A 235 -24.52 -16.39 -5.84
C ARG A 235 -24.38 -17.84 -5.40
N ALA A 236 -24.16 -18.08 -4.12
CA ALA A 236 -24.11 -19.43 -3.55
C ALA A 236 -25.47 -20.14 -3.66
N THR A 237 -26.57 -19.43 -3.37
CA THR A 237 -27.93 -19.98 -3.51
C THR A 237 -28.35 -20.24 -4.95
N ALA A 238 -27.86 -19.45 -5.91
CA ALA A 238 -28.15 -19.65 -7.33
C ALA A 238 -27.35 -20.79 -7.99
N SER A 239 -26.32 -21.28 -7.30
CA SER A 239 -25.46 -22.38 -7.77
C SER A 239 -25.78 -23.72 -7.10
N SER A 240 -26.82 -23.75 -6.25
CA SER A 240 -27.38 -24.94 -5.59
C SER A 240 -28.65 -25.39 -6.29
#